data_AF-A0A6C0B2H0-F1
#
_entry.id   AF-A0A6C0B2H0-F1
#
_cell.length_a   1.000
_cell.length_b   1.000
_cell.length_c   1.000
_cell.angle_alpha   90.00
_cell.angle_beta   90.00
_cell.angle_gamma   90.00
#
_symmetry.space_group_name_H-M   'P 1'
#
loop_
_entity.id
_entity.type
_entity.pdbx_description
1 polymer ?
#
loop_
_entity_poly.entity_id
_entity_poly.type
_entity_poly.pdbx_seq_one_letter_code
_entity_poly.pdbx_strand_id
1 'polypeptide(L)'
;MQNRRPDVLPHRTHYHQAVIVKRNKVLAIGHNGVGSRSKGSGYSDQTIHAERAVVKNLGDLSLLRGATLMVYRYNAHDKLLDSKPCNECQIFLEKCIKQYGLSKVVFSMEKRI
;
A
#
# COMPACT_ATOMS: atom_id res chain seq x y z
N MET A 1 -15.57 -7.67 -0.20
CA MET A 1 -14.25 -8.07 -0.74
C MET A 1 -13.36 -8.48 0.42
N GLN A 2 -12.98 -9.75 0.52
CA GLN A 2 -12.09 -10.20 1.59
C GLN A 2 -10.67 -9.72 1.25
N ASN A 3 -10.20 -8.68 1.94
CA ASN A 3 -8.83 -8.17 1.85
C ASN A 3 -7.84 -9.08 2.60
N ARG A 4 -7.98 -10.40 2.47
CA ARG A 4 -7.02 -11.37 3.01
C ARG A 4 -5.99 -11.70 1.95
N ARG A 5 -4.75 -11.83 2.39
CA ARG A 5 -3.70 -12.47 1.61
C ARG A 5 -4.17 -13.89 1.24
N PRO A 6 -3.98 -14.35 -0.01
CA PRO A 6 -4.28 -15.74 -0.36
C PRO A 6 -3.35 -16.70 0.38
N ASP A 7 -3.87 -17.85 0.80
CA ASP A 7 -3.13 -18.86 1.59
C ASP A 7 -1.90 -19.40 0.83
N VAL A 8 -1.94 -19.39 -0.50
CA VAL A 8 -0.82 -19.77 -1.37
C VAL A 8 -0.58 -18.67 -2.40
N LEU A 9 0.61 -18.07 -2.39
CA LEU A 9 1.04 -17.15 -3.43
C LEU A 9 1.58 -17.95 -4.63
N PRO A 10 1.16 -17.65 -5.87
CA PRO A 10 1.76 -18.26 -7.05
C PRO A 10 3.28 -18.04 -7.06
N HIS A 11 4.06 -19.02 -7.52
CA HIS A 11 5.53 -19.06 -7.38
C HIS A 11 6.31 -17.84 -7.91
N ARG A 12 5.71 -17.00 -8.77
CA ARG A 12 6.35 -15.80 -9.34
C ARG A 12 5.76 -14.48 -8.83
N THR A 13 4.84 -14.52 -7.87
CA THR A 13 4.11 -13.35 -7.43
C THR A 13 4.71 -12.76 -6.17
N HIS A 14 5.02 -11.47 -6.24
CA HIS A 14 5.30 -10.66 -5.07
C HIS A 14 4.00 -10.04 -4.57
N TYR A 15 3.70 -10.26 -3.30
CA TYR A 15 2.53 -9.69 -2.66
C TYR A 15 2.93 -8.41 -1.95
N HIS A 16 2.49 -7.27 -2.47
CA HIS A 16 2.76 -5.95 -1.91
C HIS A 16 1.43 -5.40 -1.37
N GLN A 17 1.36 -5.15 -0.07
CA GLN A 17 0.16 -4.72 0.62
C GLN A 17 0.39 -3.46 1.42
N ALA A 18 -0.63 -2.61 1.47
CA ALA A 18 -0.67 -1.41 2.28
C ALA A 18 -1.92 -1.40 3.16
N VAL A 19 -1.78 -0.88 4.37
CA VAL A 19 -2.83 -0.86 5.40
C VAL A 19 -2.83 0.52 6.05
N ILE A 20 -4.01 1.14 6.15
CA ILE A 20 -4.20 2.38 6.91
C ILE A 20 -4.77 2.04 8.27
N VAL A 21 -4.11 2.48 9.33
CA VAL A 21 -4.51 2.26 10.72
C VAL A 21 -4.64 3.58 11.46
N LYS A 22 -5.70 3.71 12.26
CA LYS A 22 -5.94 4.87 13.13
C LYS A 22 -6.46 4.38 14.47
N ARG A 23 -5.80 4.78 15.57
CA ARG A 23 -6.20 4.40 16.94
C ARG A 23 -6.43 2.89 17.09
N ASN A 24 -5.48 2.09 16.63
CA ASN A 24 -5.53 0.61 16.63
C ASN A 24 -6.65 -0.02 15.78
N LYS A 25 -7.32 0.76 14.91
CA LYS A 25 -8.33 0.26 13.97
C LYS A 25 -7.81 0.30 12.55
N VAL A 26 -7.99 -0.79 11.81
CA VAL A 26 -7.74 -0.84 10.37
C VAL A 26 -8.88 -0.10 9.66
N LEU A 27 -8.55 0.95 8.93
CA LEU A 27 -9.51 1.74 8.15
C LEU A 27 -9.63 1.22 6.71
N ALA A 28 -8.50 0.87 6.09
CA ALA A 28 -8.46 0.40 4.71
C ALA A 28 -7.27 -0.51 4.49
N ILE A 29 -7.40 -1.40 3.51
CA ILE A 29 -6.34 -2.30 3.02
C ILE A 29 -6.31 -2.19 1.49
N GLY A 30 -5.12 -2.14 0.90
CA GLY A 30 -4.89 -2.15 -0.55
C GLY A 30 -3.73 -3.08 -0.90
N HIS A 31 -3.73 -3.62 -2.11
CA HIS A 31 -2.67 -4.50 -2.61
C HIS A 31 -2.27 -4.09 -4.02
N ASN A 32 -1.05 -4.48 -4.43
CA ASN A 32 -0.64 -4.35 -5.81
C ASN A 32 -1.50 -5.23 -6.70
N GLY A 33 -1.92 -4.70 -7.84
CA GLY A 33 -2.75 -5.45 -8.78
C GLY A 33 -2.66 -4.88 -10.19
N VAL A 34 -3.19 -5.64 -11.14
CA VAL A 34 -3.29 -5.17 -12.53
C VAL A 34 -4.28 -4.01 -12.60
N GLY A 35 -3.75 -2.88 -13.03
CA GLY A 35 -4.44 -1.63 -13.23
C GLY A 35 -4.82 -1.37 -14.68
N SER A 36 -5.78 -0.49 -14.86
CA SER A 36 -6.11 0.15 -16.13
C SER A 36 -6.39 1.63 -15.87
N ARG A 37 -6.44 2.46 -16.91
CA ARG A 37 -6.83 3.89 -16.75
C ARG A 37 -8.19 4.01 -16.04
N SER A 38 -9.16 3.15 -16.36
CA SER A 38 -10.46 3.08 -15.70
C SER A 38 -10.41 2.60 -14.24
N LYS A 39 -9.41 1.78 -13.87
CA LYS A 39 -9.19 1.32 -12.49
C LYS A 39 -8.28 2.27 -11.69
N GLY A 40 -7.70 3.29 -12.31
CA GLY A 40 -6.94 4.35 -11.64
C GLY A 40 -5.43 4.09 -11.53
N SER A 41 -4.82 3.36 -12.47
CA SER A 41 -3.36 3.23 -12.57
C SER A 41 -2.64 4.55 -12.94
N GLY A 42 -3.39 5.57 -13.38
CA GLY A 42 -2.80 6.84 -13.83
C GLY A 42 -2.22 6.72 -15.24
N TYR A 43 -1.01 7.23 -15.43
CA TYR A 43 -0.31 7.27 -16.74
C TYR A 43 0.79 6.19 -16.90
N SER A 44 1.15 5.45 -15.85
CA SER A 44 2.19 4.41 -15.90
C SER A 44 1.63 2.99 -16.00
N ASP A 45 2.52 2.06 -16.38
CA ASP A 45 2.28 0.67 -16.79
C ASP A 45 1.31 -0.09 -15.91
N GLN A 46 0.10 -0.32 -16.43
CA GLN A 46 -0.87 -1.41 -16.17
C GLN A 46 -0.98 -1.97 -14.74
N THR A 47 -0.55 -1.26 -13.70
CA THR A 47 -0.44 -1.75 -12.33
C THR A 47 -0.82 -0.64 -11.36
N ILE A 48 -1.58 -0.99 -10.32
CA ILE A 48 -1.92 -0.08 -9.24
C ILE A 48 -1.02 -0.45 -8.06
N HIS A 49 -0.24 0.52 -7.61
CA HIS A 49 0.64 0.37 -6.46
C HIS A 49 -0.17 0.28 -5.16
N ALA A 50 0.32 -0.50 -4.20
CA ALA A 50 -0.40 -0.78 -2.95
C ALA A 50 -0.72 0.50 -2.16
N GLU A 51 0.21 1.45 -2.15
CA GLU A 51 0.12 2.76 -1.49
C GLU A 51 -1.03 3.61 -2.05
N ARG A 52 -1.23 3.58 -3.36
CA ARG A 52 -2.34 4.29 -4.03
C ARG A 52 -3.65 3.53 -3.87
N ALA A 53 -3.60 2.20 -3.96
CA ALA A 53 -4.76 1.34 -3.80
C ALA A 53 -5.41 1.54 -2.42
N VAL A 54 -4.61 1.60 -1.35
CA VAL A 54 -5.18 1.71 0.01
C VAL A 54 -5.83 3.07 0.26
N VAL A 55 -5.26 4.16 -0.24
CA VAL A 55 -5.86 5.50 -0.13
C VAL A 55 -7.14 5.57 -0.98
N LYS A 56 -7.16 4.94 -2.16
CA LYS A 56 -8.37 4.84 -2.98
C LYS A 56 -9.46 4.02 -2.29
N ASN A 57 -9.09 2.90 -1.66
CA ASN A 57 -10.02 2.04 -0.93
C ASN A 57 -10.57 2.70 0.33
N LEU A 58 -9.80 3.61 0.96
CA LEU A 58 -10.30 4.43 2.07
C LEU A 58 -11.46 5.34 1.61
N GLY A 59 -11.37 5.90 0.41
CA GLY A 59 -12.39 6.77 -0.19
C GLY A 59 -12.47 8.17 0.43
N ASP A 60 -12.63 8.24 1.75
CA ASP A 60 -12.69 9.49 2.52
C ASP A 60 -11.30 9.91 3.03
N LEU A 61 -10.74 10.94 2.39
CA LEU A 61 -9.42 11.49 2.74
C LEU A 61 -9.40 12.19 4.11
N SER A 62 -10.54 12.60 4.67
CA SER A 62 -10.59 13.21 6.00
C SER A 62 -10.12 12.24 7.09
N LEU A 63 -10.30 10.94 6.86
CA LEU A 63 -9.91 9.87 7.77
C LEU A 63 -8.40 9.68 7.87
N LEU A 64 -7.62 10.18 6.90
CA LEU A 64 -6.16 10.14 6.92
C LEU A 64 -5.54 10.94 8.06
N ARG A 65 -6.25 11.95 8.58
CA ARG A 65 -5.74 12.81 9.66
C ARG A 65 -5.43 11.97 10.90
N GLY A 66 -4.16 11.94 11.28
CA GLY A 66 -3.65 11.16 12.42
C GLY A 66 -3.59 9.65 12.16
N ALA A 67 -3.79 9.19 10.92
CA ALA A 67 -3.64 7.79 10.55
C ALA A 67 -2.17 7.44 10.26
N THR A 68 -1.84 6.16 10.34
CA THR A 68 -0.55 5.58 9.95
C THR A 68 -0.77 4.67 8.76
N LEU A 69 0.05 4.83 7.73
CA LEU A 69 0.11 3.91 6.59
C LEU A 69 1.23 2.90 6.84
N MET A 70 0.93 1.62 6.75
CA MET A 70 1.90 0.53 6.79
C MET A 70 1.96 -0.15 5.43
N VAL A 71 3.14 -0.35 4.90
CA VAL A 71 3.39 -1.00 3.60
C VAL A 71 4.32 -2.18 3.82
N TYR A 72 4.03 -3.32 3.23
CA TYR A 72 4.90 -4.49 3.35
C TYR A 72 4.80 -5.38 2.14
N ARG A 73 5.89 -6.11 1.87
CA ARG A 73 6.00 -7.02 0.74
C ARG A 73 6.46 -8.40 1.20
N TYR A 74 5.78 -9.43 0.71
CA TYR A 74 6.18 -10.83 0.88
C TYR A 74 6.46 -11.48 -0.48
N ASN A 75 7.39 -12.44 -0.50
CA ASN A 75 7.54 -13.36 -1.63
C ASN A 75 6.71 -14.64 -1.44
N ALA A 76 6.75 -15.54 -2.43
CA ALA A 76 6.06 -16.83 -2.36
C ALA A 76 6.56 -17.76 -1.25
N HIS A 77 7.69 -17.44 -0.61
CA HIS A 77 8.30 -18.20 0.49
C HIS A 77 8.13 -17.51 1.85
N ASP A 78 7.15 -16.61 1.99
CA ASP A 78 6.88 -15.88 3.24
C ASP A 78 8.01 -14.99 3.75
N LYS A 79 9.03 -14.73 2.93
CA LYS A 79 10.11 -13.81 3.30
C LYS A 79 9.65 -12.38 3.13
N LEU A 80 9.85 -11.59 4.18
CA LEU A 80 9.63 -10.14 4.17
C LEU A 80 10.70 -9.48 3.30
N LEU A 81 10.27 -8.72 2.31
CA LEU A 81 11.14 -8.00 1.37
C LEU A 81 11.05 -6.49 1.58
N ASP A 82 11.95 -5.75 0.94
CA ASP A 82 11.86 -4.31 0.83
C ASP A 82 10.55 -3.88 0.14
N SER A 83 9.83 -2.97 0.79
CA SER A 83 8.60 -2.35 0.28
C SER A 83 8.70 -0.83 0.29
N LYS A 84 9.92 -0.29 0.20
CA LYS A 84 10.12 1.15 0.06
C LYS A 84 9.27 1.67 -1.11
N PRO A 85 8.44 2.71 -0.90
CA PRO A 85 7.64 3.28 -1.97
C PRO A 85 8.50 3.75 -3.14
N CYS A 86 8.00 3.61 -4.36
CA CYS A 86 8.65 4.20 -5.53
C CYS A 86 8.56 5.73 -5.48
N ASN A 87 9.36 6.43 -6.31
CA ASN A 87 9.40 7.89 -6.33
C ASN A 87 8.01 8.54 -6.52
N GLU A 88 7.17 7.99 -7.40
CA GLU A 88 5.80 8.51 -7.60
C GLU A 88 4.92 8.33 -6.37
N CYS A 89 4.98 7.15 -5.73
CA CYS A 89 4.22 6.87 -4.52
C CYS A 89 4.74 7.71 -3.35
N GLN A 90 6.05 7.99 -3.29
CA GLN A 90 6.63 8.86 -2.29
C GLN A 90 6.09 10.29 -2.42
N ILE A 91 6.09 10.88 -3.61
CA ILE A 91 5.51 12.22 -3.86
C ILE A 91 4.03 12.25 -3.47
N PHE A 92 3.29 11.21 -3.84
CA PHE A 92 1.87 11.07 -3.48
C PHE A 92 1.66 11.01 -1.95
N LEU A 93 2.44 10.19 -1.25
CA LEU A 93 2.35 10.05 0.20
C LEU A 93 2.78 11.33 0.93
N GLU A 94 3.79 12.04 0.43
CA GLU A 94 4.18 13.35 0.94
C GLU A 94 3.05 14.37 0.83
N LYS A 95 2.29 14.35 -0.28
CA LYS A 95 1.07 15.14 -0.42
C LYS A 95 0.02 14.72 0.64
N CYS A 96 -0.16 13.42 0.87
CA CYS A 96 -1.09 12.93 1.89
C CYS A 96 -0.71 13.36 3.32
N ILE A 97 0.59 13.40 3.63
CA ILE A 97 1.11 13.90 4.90
C ILE A 97 0.82 15.40 5.03
N LYS A 98 1.23 16.19 4.03
CA LYS A 98 1.13 17.66 4.07
C LYS A 98 -0.31 18.17 4.06
N GLN A 99 -1.18 17.59 3.23
CA GLN A 99 -2.53 18.13 2.98
C GLN A 99 -3.62 17.44 3.80
N TYR A 100 -3.52 16.13 3.99
CA TYR A 100 -4.59 15.34 4.64
C TYR A 100 -4.21 14.90 6.07
N GLY A 101 -3.00 15.21 6.53
CA GLY A 101 -2.57 14.95 7.89
C GLY A 101 -2.26 13.48 8.19
N LEU A 102 -1.85 12.71 7.16
CA LEU A 102 -1.28 11.38 7.39
C LEU A 102 -0.06 11.52 8.31
N SER A 103 -0.06 10.81 9.44
CA SER A 103 0.93 11.03 10.50
C SER A 103 2.30 10.44 10.16
N LYS A 104 2.32 9.22 9.61
CA LYS A 104 3.55 8.53 9.23
C LYS A 104 3.30 7.40 8.25
N VAL A 105 4.35 7.03 7.54
CA VAL A 105 4.43 5.90 6.62
C VAL A 105 5.50 4.96 7.16
N VAL A 106 5.13 3.70 7.39
CA VAL A 106 6.04 2.62 7.81
C VAL A 106 6.10 1.61 6.67
N PHE A 107 7.29 1.16 6.29
CA PHE A 107 7.46 0.15 5.25
C PHE A 107 8.42 -0.96 5.71
N SER A 108 8.24 -2.15 5.16
CA SER A 108 9.15 -3.27 5.41
C SER A 108 10.50 -3.07 4.75
N MET A 109 11.55 -3.50 5.46
CA MET A 109 12.92 -3.59 4.98
C MET A 109 13.39 -5.03 5.15
N GLU A 110 14.10 -5.57 4.17
CA GLU A 110 14.77 -6.87 4.27
C GLU A 110 15.88 -6.79 5.32
N LYS A 111 15.93 -7.78 6.21
CA LYS A 111 16.94 -7.86 7.26
C LYS A 111 18.29 -8.20 6.62
N ARG A 112 19.19 -7.22 6.54
CA ARG A 112 20.59 -7.45 6.18
C ARG A 112 21.29 -8.08 7.39
N ILE A 113 21.66 -9.36 7.27
CA ILE A 113 22.49 -10.10 8.22
C ILE A 113 23.93 -10.02 7.75
#